data_AF-A0A1Y5DUL4-F1
#
_entry.id   AF-A0A1Y5DUL4-F1
#
_cell.length_a   1.000
_cell.length_b   1.000
_cell.length_c   1.000
_cell.angle_alpha   90.00
_cell.angle_beta   90.00
_cell.angle_gamma   90.00
#
_symmetry.space_group_name_H-M   'P 1'
#
loop_
_entity.id
_entity.type
_entity.pdbx_description
1 polymer ?
#
loop_
_entity_poly.entity_id
_entity_poly.type
_entity_poly.pdbx_seq_one_letter_code
_entity_poly.pdbx_strand_id
1 'polypeptide(L)' 'VKAIADEVVVMLQGKVVEQGPTQTLFTPPHHAYTQKLLSSVPQMDPNWLNELLIQRQHEVTL' A
#
# COMPACT_ATOMS: atom_id res chain seq x y z
N VAL A 1 -4.17 -0.18 7.09
CA VAL A 1 -3.26 -0.74 8.12
C VAL A 1 -2.39 0.34 8.74
N LYS A 2 -1.52 1.01 7.95
CA LYS A 2 -0.62 2.06 8.48
C LYS A 2 -1.30 3.18 9.27
N ALA A 3 -2.53 3.55 8.91
CA ALA A 3 -3.27 4.64 9.55
C ALA A 3 -4.03 4.25 10.84
N ILE A 4 -4.10 2.96 11.18
CA ILE A 4 -5.01 2.46 12.24
C ILE A 4 -4.27 1.58 13.26
N ALA A 5 -3.17 0.94 12.89
CA ALA A 5 -2.41 0.06 13.78
C ALA A 5 -1.25 0.80 14.45
N ASP A 6 -1.00 0.53 15.73
CA ASP A 6 0.15 1.03 16.48
C ASP A 6 1.39 0.12 16.33
N GLU A 7 1.16 -1.20 16.33
CA GLU A 7 2.17 -2.25 16.23
C GLU A 7 1.84 -3.21 15.08
N VAL A 8 2.88 -3.72 14.42
CA VAL A 8 2.74 -4.68 13.30
C VAL A 8 3.65 -5.88 13.52
N VAL A 9 3.12 -7.05 13.17
CA VAL A 9 3.86 -8.32 13.15
C VAL A 9 3.70 -8.94 11.77
N VAL A 10 4.83 -9.27 11.13
CA VAL A 10 4.88 -9.98 9.85
C VAL A 10 5.24 -11.43 10.14
N MET A 11 4.42 -12.36 9.63
CA MET A 11 4.62 -13.78 9.78
C MET A 11 4.79 -14.49 8.44
N LEU A 12 5.69 -15.48 8.42
CA LEU A 12 5.89 -16.39 7.30
C LEU A 12 5.93 -17.81 7.83
N GLN A 13 5.07 -18.68 7.31
CA GLN A 13 5.03 -20.12 7.66
C GLN A 13 4.95 -20.37 9.18
N GLY A 14 4.11 -19.59 9.87
CA GLY A 14 3.92 -19.72 11.33
C GLY A 14 5.04 -19.14 12.18
N LYS A 15 6.04 -18.48 11.58
CA LYS A 15 7.13 -17.81 12.30
C LYS A 15 7.03 -16.30 12.15
N VAL A 16 7.31 -15.57 13.23
CA VAL A 16 7.48 -14.11 13.19
C VAL A 16 8.80 -13.81 12.49
N VAL A 17 8.75 -13.00 11.44
CA VAL A 17 9.93 -12.60 10.65
C VAL A 17 10.28 -11.12 10.80
N GLU A 18 9.33 -10.29 11.20
CA GLU A 18 9.54 -8.87 11.50
C GLU A 18 8.45 -8.38 12.46
N GLN A 19 8.80 -7.54 13.43
CA GLN A 19 7.85 -6.97 14.39
C GLN A 19 8.33 -5.60 14.87
N GLY A 20 7.38 -4.68 15.05
CA GLY A 20 7.63 -3.42 15.73
C GLY A 20 6.56 -2.36 15.43
N PRO A 21 6.80 -1.12 15.89
CA PRO A 21 5.89 -0.01 15.69
C PRO A 21 5.58 0.22 14.21
N THR A 22 4.34 0.56 13.90
CA THR A 22 3.90 0.88 12.54
C THR A 22 4.72 2.00 11.90
N GLN A 23 5.27 2.94 12.68
CA GLN A 23 6.09 4.01 12.11
C GLN A 23 7.45 3.52 11.62
N THR A 24 8.04 2.50 12.24
CA THR A 24 9.40 2.02 11.95
C THR A 24 9.39 0.76 11.08
N LEU A 25 8.38 -0.10 11.20
CA LEU A 25 8.30 -1.35 10.44
C LEU A 25 8.15 -1.13 8.92
N PHE A 26 7.71 0.06 8.49
CA PHE A 26 7.63 0.45 7.07
C PHE A 26 8.82 1.31 6.62
N THR A 27 9.86 1.47 7.45
CA THR A 27 11.13 2.11 7.07
C THR A 27 12.23 1.08 6.77
N PRO A 28 13.01 1.23 5.69
CA PRO A 28 14.09 0.31 5.36
C PRO A 28 15.20 0.27 6.44
N PRO A 29 15.95 -0.84 6.57
CA PRO A 29 15.86 -2.07 5.77
C PRO A 29 14.76 -3.04 6.24
N HIS A 30 14.11 -3.72 5.29
CA HIS A 30 13.05 -4.72 5.54
C HIS A 30 13.51 -6.14 5.27
N HIS A 31 12.88 -7.11 5.94
CA HIS A 31 13.01 -8.51 5.57
C HIS A 31 12.52 -8.73 4.12
N ALA A 32 13.18 -9.61 3.35
CA ALA A 32 12.88 -9.83 1.94
C ALA A 32 11.40 -10.22 1.67
N TYR A 33 10.79 -10.94 2.63
CA TYR A 33 9.37 -11.28 2.56
C TYR A 33 8.46 -10.06 2.81
N THR A 34 8.80 -9.20 3.78
CA THR A 34 8.07 -7.96 4.04
C THR A 34 8.08 -7.04 2.81
N GLN A 35 9.21 -6.95 2.10
CA GLN A 35 9.28 -6.20 0.84
C GLN A 35 8.30 -6.73 -0.23
N LYS A 36 8.20 -8.06 -0.38
CA LYS A 36 7.23 -8.69 -1.29
C LYS A 36 5.78 -8.40 -0.90
N LEU A 37 5.48 -8.37 0.40
CA LEU A 37 4.15 -8.02 0.87
C LEU A 37 3.83 -6.55 0.57
N LEU A 38 4.76 -5.64 0.86
CA LEU A 38 4.59 -4.21 0.59
C LEU A 38 4.43 -3.92 -0.91
N SER A 39 5.17 -4.62 -1.77
CA SER A 39 5.03 -4.46 -3.24
C SER A 39 3.70 -5.00 -3.79
N SER A 40 3.02 -5.87 -3.03
CA SER A 40 1.72 -6.43 -3.43
C SER A 40 0.55 -5.53 -3.05
N VAL A 41 0.79 -4.43 -2.33
CA VAL A 41 -0.26 -3.49 -1.94
C VAL A 41 -0.66 -2.66 -3.17
N PRO A 42 -1.95 -2.70 -3.59
CA PRO A 42 -2.41 -1.88 -4.70
C PRO A 42 -2.27 -0.40 -4.37
N GLN A 43 -1.65 0.35 -5.27
CA GLN A 43 -1.60 1.80 -5.17
C GLN A 43 -2.88 2.38 -5.77
N MET A 44 -3.60 3.15 -4.98
CA MET A 44 -4.74 3.91 -5.47
C MET A 44 -4.19 5.08 -6.28
N ASP A 45 -4.48 5.13 -7.58
CA ASP A 45 -4.09 6.25 -8.42
C ASP A 45 -4.78 7.51 -7.93
N PRO A 46 -4.07 8.56 -7.48
CA PRO A 46 -4.69 9.79 -7.00
C PRO A 46 -5.36 10.61 -8.14
N ASN A 47 -5.00 10.39 -9.40
CA ASN A 47 -5.53 11.13 -10.55
C ASN A 47 -6.75 10.47 -11.20
N TRP A 48 -7.19 9.32 -10.71
CA TRP A 48 -8.29 8.55 -11.30
C TRP A 48 -9.56 9.40 -11.58
N LEU A 49 -9.88 10.33 -10.70
CA LEU A 49 -11.06 11.20 -10.84
C LEU A 49 -10.87 12.26 -11.94
N ASN A 50 -9.67 12.85 -12.02
CA ASN A 50 -9.35 13.83 -13.05
C ASN A 50 -9.42 13.20 -14.45
N GLU A 51 -8.87 11.99 -14.58
CA GLU A 51 -8.90 11.23 -15.84
C GLU A 51 -10.33 10.87 -16.25
N LEU A 52 -11.16 10.43 -15.29
CA LEU A 52 -12.57 10.12 -15.53
C LEU A 52 -13.35 11.36 -16.00
N LEU A 53 -13.15 12.51 -15.36
CA LEU A 53 -13.83 13.76 -15.72
C LEU A 53 -13.44 14.21 -17.13
N ILE A 54 -12.16 14.08 -17.51
CA ILE A 54 -11.68 14.40 -18.87
C ILE A 54 -12.37 13.48 -19.90
N GLN A 55 -12.48 12.17 -19.64
CA GLN A 55 -13.16 11.24 -20.55
C GLN A 55 -14.63 11.60 -20.76
N ARG A 56 -15.37 11.87 -19.68
CA ARG A 56 -16.79 12.20 -19.75
C ARG A 56 -17.05 13.53 -20.45
N GLN A 57 -16.13 14.49 -20.36
CA GLN A 57 -16.26 15.78 -21.04
C GLN A 57 -16.13 15.66 -22.57
N HIS A 58 -15.35 14.68 -23.05
CA HIS A 58 -15.22 14.40 -24.49
C HIS A 58 -16.45 13.70 -25.08
N GLU A 59 -17.18 12.90 -24.29
CA GLU A 59 -18.41 12.23 -24.74
C GLU A 59 -19.60 13.19 -24.98
N VAL A 60 -19.62 14.35 -24.32
CA VAL A 60 -20.74 15.33 -24.42
C VAL A 60 -20.59 16.28 -25.62
N THR A 61 -19.45 16.25 -26.32
CA THR A 61 -19.16 17.17 -27.46
C THR A 61 -19.35 16.50 -28.84
N LEU A 62 -19.78 15.24 -28.89
CA LEU A 62 -20.17 14.51 -30.12
C LEU A 62 -21.70 14.48 -30.28
#